data_AF-A0A257RWU1-F1
#
_entry.id   AF-A0A257RWU1-F1
#
_cell.length_a   1.000
_cell.length_b   1.000
_cell.length_c   1.000
_cell.angle_alpha   90.00
_cell.angle_beta   90.00
_cell.angle_gamma   90.00
#
_symmetry.space_group_name_H-M   'P 1'
#
loop_
_entity.id
_entity.type
_entity.pdbx_description
1 polymer ?
#
loop_
_entity_poly.entity_id
_entity_poly.type
_entity_poly.pdbx_seq_one_letter_code
_entity_poly.pdbx_strand_id
1 'polypeptide(L)'
;GLMEKLDYIVDLGVTAIWLLPFYPSPRRDDGYDVSGYRAVHPEYGTLGDVRRFIDAAHRRGLRVITELVINHTSDQHPWFQRARLAKPGSSARDYYVWSDNDQKYAGTRVIFVDLEKSNWTWDATAGAYYWHRFYSHQPDLNFDNPRVFQEVLGIMHFWVDLGVDGFRLDAVGYLAEREGTANENLPETHAILKRLRAALEAHAPDRMFLAEVNQWPEDTLPYFGDGDECHMAFHFPLMPRMYMAIAQEDRFPISDIMRQTPQIPENCQWAIFLRNHDELTLEMVTDRERDYLWATYAADHRARLNLGIRRRLAPLLERDRRRIELMNGLLLSMPGTPVMYYGDEIGMGDNIHLGDRDGVRTPMQWSPDRNGGFSRADPAALVLPPIMDPVSGYQAL
;
A
#
# COMPACT_ATOMS: atom_id res chain seq x y z
N GLY A 1 -16.15 5.59 -16.24
CA GLY A 1 -15.29 4.57 -15.60
C GLY A 1 -15.75 4.30 -14.19
N LEU A 2 -14.86 4.46 -13.19
CA LEU A 2 -15.16 4.15 -11.77
C LEU A 2 -16.43 4.84 -11.24
N MET A 3 -16.68 6.10 -11.62
CA MET A 3 -17.89 6.84 -11.24
C MET A 3 -19.20 6.15 -11.64
N GLU A 4 -19.22 5.42 -12.77
CA GLU A 4 -20.39 4.65 -13.23
C GLU A 4 -20.61 3.36 -12.43
N LYS A 5 -19.61 2.94 -11.65
CA LYS A 5 -19.66 1.74 -10.81
C LYS A 5 -19.95 2.03 -9.34
N LEU A 6 -20.18 3.31 -8.99
CA LEU A 6 -20.49 3.69 -7.61
C LEU A 6 -21.76 3.01 -7.08
N ASP A 7 -22.78 2.81 -7.92
CA ASP A 7 -24.02 2.15 -7.48
C ASP A 7 -23.76 0.69 -7.06
N TYR A 8 -22.91 -0.04 -7.80
CA TYR A 8 -22.45 -1.38 -7.40
C TYR A 8 -21.74 -1.38 -6.03
N ILE A 9 -20.88 -0.39 -5.80
CA ILE A 9 -20.11 -0.27 -4.54
C ILE A 9 -21.06 0.00 -3.36
N VAL A 10 -22.08 0.85 -3.56
CA VAL A 10 -23.12 1.10 -2.56
C VAL A 10 -23.95 -0.16 -2.29
N ASP A 11 -24.38 -0.86 -3.34
CA ASP A 11 -25.18 -2.08 -3.23
C ASP A 11 -24.42 -3.20 -2.50
N LEU A 12 -23.09 -3.24 -2.61
CA LEU A 12 -22.23 -4.14 -1.85
C LEU A 12 -22.21 -3.83 -0.33
N GLY A 13 -22.62 -2.61 0.07
CA GLY A 13 -22.65 -2.16 1.46
C GLY A 13 -21.35 -1.48 1.93
N VAL A 14 -20.46 -1.12 1.00
CA VAL A 14 -19.22 -0.39 1.30
C VAL A 14 -19.54 1.05 1.70
N THR A 15 -18.76 1.61 2.64
CA THR A 15 -18.93 3.00 3.14
C THR A 15 -17.76 3.93 2.81
N ALA A 16 -16.62 3.38 2.40
CA ALA A 16 -15.44 4.14 2.01
C ALA A 16 -14.70 3.44 0.86
N ILE A 17 -14.21 4.22 -0.10
CA ILE A 17 -13.38 3.74 -1.20
C ILE A 17 -11.95 4.20 -0.94
N TRP A 18 -11.03 3.25 -0.77
CA TRP A 18 -9.59 3.52 -0.81
C TRP A 18 -9.07 3.33 -2.24
N LEU A 19 -8.56 4.42 -2.83
CA LEU A 19 -7.95 4.44 -4.14
C LEU A 19 -6.43 4.32 -4.03
N LEU A 20 -5.87 3.37 -4.79
CA LEU A 20 -4.43 3.26 -5.06
C LEU A 20 -3.91 4.52 -5.80
N PRO A 21 -2.59 4.71 -5.95
CA PRO A 21 -2.05 5.94 -6.54
C PRO A 21 -2.57 6.16 -7.96
N PHE A 22 -3.24 7.30 -8.16
CA PHE A 22 -3.70 7.75 -9.48
C PHE A 22 -2.95 8.99 -9.98
N TYR A 23 -1.81 9.29 -9.36
CA TYR A 23 -0.95 10.42 -9.68
C TYR A 23 -0.13 10.14 -10.95
N PRO A 24 0.34 11.18 -11.67
CA PRO A 24 1.40 11.03 -12.65
C PRO A 24 2.56 10.20 -12.10
N SER A 25 2.96 9.20 -12.86
CA SER A 25 3.95 8.20 -12.51
C SER A 25 4.38 7.49 -13.81
N PRO A 26 5.63 7.03 -13.94
CA PRO A 26 6.01 6.14 -15.03
C PRO A 26 5.51 4.70 -14.84
N ARG A 27 4.84 4.40 -13.71
CA ARG A 27 4.25 3.12 -13.32
C ARG A 27 5.26 1.98 -13.30
N ARG A 28 6.48 2.25 -12.84
CA ARG A 28 7.49 1.21 -12.62
C ARG A 28 7.26 0.47 -11.29
N ASP A 29 6.46 1.06 -10.39
CA ASP A 29 5.85 0.42 -9.23
C ASP A 29 4.34 0.74 -9.20
N ASP A 30 3.70 0.61 -10.37
CA ASP A 30 2.25 0.76 -10.58
C ASP A 30 1.60 2.03 -9.98
N GLY A 31 2.36 3.13 -9.92
CA GLY A 31 1.88 4.42 -9.44
C GLY A 31 2.49 4.86 -8.11
N TYR A 32 3.11 3.97 -7.34
CA TYR A 32 3.81 4.32 -6.08
C TYR A 32 5.09 5.12 -6.34
N ASP A 33 5.68 4.99 -7.53
CA ASP A 33 6.71 5.90 -8.03
C ASP A 33 6.08 7.21 -8.56
N VAL A 34 5.69 8.11 -7.64
CA VAL A 34 4.98 9.36 -7.97
C VAL A 34 5.91 10.39 -8.64
N SER A 35 5.53 10.90 -9.82
CA SER A 35 6.23 11.97 -10.54
C SER A 35 5.52 13.33 -10.49
N GLY A 36 4.29 13.40 -9.96
CA GLY A 36 3.60 14.67 -9.71
C GLY A 36 2.41 14.58 -8.75
N TYR A 37 2.60 15.00 -7.49
CA TYR A 37 1.60 14.81 -6.43
C TYR A 37 0.27 15.58 -6.55
N ARG A 38 0.22 16.69 -7.31
CA ARG A 38 -0.97 17.57 -7.41
C ARG A 38 -1.68 17.49 -8.76
N ALA A 39 -1.53 16.35 -9.43
CA ALA A 39 -2.13 16.08 -10.73
C ALA A 39 -2.65 14.63 -10.78
N VAL A 40 -3.33 14.30 -11.87
CA VAL A 40 -3.91 12.98 -12.13
C VAL A 40 -3.19 12.38 -13.34
N HIS A 41 -2.88 11.10 -13.30
CA HIS A 41 -2.28 10.40 -14.42
C HIS A 41 -3.20 10.51 -15.64
N PRO A 42 -2.69 10.86 -16.84
CA PRO A 42 -3.55 11.11 -18.01
C PRO A 42 -4.46 9.95 -18.40
N GLU A 43 -4.05 8.70 -18.14
CA GLU A 43 -4.88 7.51 -18.40
C GLU A 43 -6.08 7.38 -17.46
N TYR A 44 -6.05 8.00 -16.27
CA TYR A 44 -7.15 7.96 -15.31
C TYR A 44 -8.11 9.15 -15.46
N GLY A 45 -7.68 10.21 -16.16
CA GLY A 45 -8.47 11.39 -16.46
C GLY A 45 -7.81 12.67 -15.98
N THR A 46 -8.65 13.62 -15.53
CA THR A 46 -8.24 14.96 -15.11
C THR A 46 -8.59 15.22 -13.65
N LEU A 47 -8.03 16.28 -13.08
CA LEU A 47 -8.40 16.74 -11.73
C LEU A 47 -9.91 17.06 -11.63
N GLY A 48 -10.51 17.56 -12.72
CA GLY A 48 -11.95 17.79 -12.79
C GLY A 48 -12.76 16.50 -12.74
N ASP A 49 -12.23 15.39 -13.24
CA ASP A 49 -12.90 14.07 -13.18
C ASP A 49 -12.84 13.51 -11.76
N VAL A 50 -11.70 13.64 -11.09
CA VAL A 50 -11.53 13.25 -9.67
C VAL A 50 -12.49 14.03 -8.78
N ARG A 51 -12.60 15.36 -8.95
CA ARG A 51 -13.57 16.16 -8.19
C ARG A 51 -15.00 15.67 -8.40
N ARG A 52 -15.41 15.43 -9.64
CA ARG A 52 -16.75 14.90 -9.94
C ARG A 52 -16.97 13.51 -9.34
N PHE A 53 -15.94 12.67 -9.29
CA PHE A 53 -15.99 11.36 -8.66
C PHE A 53 -16.19 11.49 -7.15
N ILE A 54 -15.39 12.31 -6.46
CA ILE A 54 -15.51 12.56 -5.01
C ILE A 54 -16.91 13.07 -4.70
N ASP A 55 -17.39 14.10 -5.42
CA ASP A 55 -18.74 14.63 -5.23
C ASP A 55 -19.83 13.56 -5.45
N ALA A 56 -19.65 12.66 -6.41
CA ALA A 56 -20.59 11.58 -6.71
C ALA A 56 -20.57 10.46 -5.66
N ALA A 57 -19.41 10.18 -5.06
CA ALA A 57 -19.23 9.26 -3.94
C ALA A 57 -19.89 9.84 -2.67
N HIS A 58 -19.59 11.10 -2.32
CA HIS A 58 -20.20 11.79 -1.17
C HIS A 58 -21.72 11.86 -1.26
N ARG A 59 -22.30 12.13 -2.44
CA ARG A 59 -23.75 12.11 -2.65
C ARG A 59 -24.40 10.75 -2.35
N ARG A 60 -23.61 9.68 -2.36
CA ARG A 60 -24.02 8.30 -2.03
C ARG A 60 -23.64 7.89 -0.61
N GLY A 61 -23.10 8.80 0.19
CA GLY A 61 -22.62 8.50 1.55
C GLY A 61 -21.30 7.73 1.59
N LEU A 62 -20.57 7.65 0.47
CA LEU A 62 -19.26 7.01 0.39
C LEU A 62 -18.16 8.03 0.70
N ARG A 63 -17.25 7.69 1.62
CA ARG A 63 -15.99 8.44 1.84
C ARG A 63 -14.95 8.03 0.80
N VAL A 64 -13.99 8.91 0.50
CA VAL A 64 -12.89 8.65 -0.43
C VAL A 64 -11.55 8.83 0.28
N ILE A 65 -10.76 7.77 0.30
CA ILE A 65 -9.39 7.73 0.86
C ILE A 65 -8.43 7.57 -0.31
N THR A 66 -7.30 8.27 -0.28
CA THR A 66 -6.26 8.16 -1.32
C THR A 66 -4.89 7.86 -0.71
N GLU A 67 -3.91 7.52 -1.53
CA GLU A 67 -2.53 7.33 -1.06
C GLU A 67 -1.84 8.64 -0.74
N LEU A 68 -0.99 8.65 0.28
CA LEU A 68 -0.02 9.71 0.53
C LEU A 68 1.36 9.07 0.60
N VAL A 69 1.96 8.86 -0.59
CA VAL A 69 3.30 8.26 -0.76
C VAL A 69 4.36 9.29 -0.45
N ILE A 70 4.80 9.35 0.80
CA ILE A 70 5.66 10.44 1.30
C ILE A 70 7.07 10.02 1.65
N ASN A 71 7.36 8.71 1.68
CA ASN A 71 8.74 8.25 1.89
C ASN A 71 9.65 8.59 0.71
N HIS A 72 9.15 8.44 -0.51
CA HIS A 72 9.94 8.53 -1.74
C HIS A 72 9.13 9.15 -2.88
N THR A 73 9.83 9.51 -3.96
CA THR A 73 9.22 9.93 -5.24
C THR A 73 9.76 9.08 -6.37
N SER A 74 9.18 9.14 -7.58
CA SER A 74 9.87 8.66 -8.78
C SER A 74 11.19 9.39 -9.02
N ASP A 75 12.19 8.69 -9.56
CA ASP A 75 13.41 9.31 -10.12
C ASP A 75 13.08 10.32 -11.25
N GLN A 76 11.92 10.24 -11.88
CA GLN A 76 11.43 11.21 -12.87
C GLN A 76 10.75 12.43 -12.25
N HIS A 77 10.55 12.47 -10.92
CA HIS A 77 9.94 13.61 -10.27
C HIS A 77 10.79 14.87 -10.50
N PRO A 78 10.19 16.04 -10.80
CA PRO A 78 10.95 17.28 -11.03
C PRO A 78 11.87 17.67 -9.88
N TRP A 79 11.56 17.23 -8.65
CA TRP A 79 12.44 17.42 -7.49
C TRP A 79 13.75 16.64 -7.66
N PHE A 80 13.70 15.34 -7.97
CA PHE A 80 14.90 14.51 -8.14
C PHE A 80 15.74 14.97 -9.33
N GLN A 81 15.08 15.29 -10.45
CA GLN A 81 15.75 15.83 -11.64
C GLN A 81 16.51 17.13 -11.35
N ARG A 82 15.96 18.00 -10.49
CA ARG A 82 16.70 19.18 -10.02
C ARG A 82 17.80 18.81 -9.03
N ALA A 83 17.53 17.90 -8.09
CA ALA A 83 18.48 17.51 -7.04
C ALA A 83 19.77 16.88 -7.62
N ARG A 84 19.63 15.99 -8.60
CA ARG A 84 20.78 15.32 -9.24
C ARG A 84 21.68 16.27 -10.05
N LEU A 85 21.12 17.37 -10.55
CA LEU A 85 21.86 18.42 -11.27
C LEU A 85 22.40 19.53 -10.34
N ALA A 86 21.89 19.60 -9.10
CA ALA A 86 22.23 20.65 -8.16
C ALA A 86 23.57 20.37 -7.46
N LYS A 87 24.26 21.44 -7.06
CA LYS A 87 25.53 21.34 -6.32
C LYS A 87 25.30 20.68 -4.95
N PRO A 88 26.25 19.88 -4.44
CA PRO A 88 26.22 19.37 -3.07
C PRO A 88 25.98 20.49 -2.03
N GLY A 89 25.11 20.22 -1.04
CA GLY A 89 24.74 21.17 0.02
C GLY A 89 23.81 22.32 -0.41
N SER A 90 23.24 22.25 -1.62
CA SER A 90 22.23 23.22 -2.07
C SER A 90 20.83 22.75 -1.68
N SER A 91 19.91 23.70 -1.49
CA SER A 91 18.56 23.36 -1.06
C SER A 91 17.77 22.47 -2.03
N ALA A 92 18.14 22.46 -3.32
CA ALA A 92 17.54 21.55 -4.30
C ALA A 92 18.12 20.14 -4.20
N ARG A 93 19.41 20.02 -3.85
CA ARG A 93 20.07 18.73 -3.59
C ARG A 93 19.47 18.03 -2.38
N ASP A 94 19.26 18.79 -1.32
CA ASP A 94 18.88 18.29 0.01
C ASP A 94 17.42 17.82 0.10
N TYR A 95 16.66 17.77 -1.01
CA TYR A 95 15.35 17.11 -1.05
C TYR A 95 15.45 15.59 -0.93
N TYR A 96 16.63 15.02 -1.23
CA TYR A 96 16.90 13.59 -1.20
C TYR A 96 18.14 13.31 -0.36
N VAL A 97 18.30 12.04 0.03
CA VAL A 97 19.41 11.59 0.87
C VAL A 97 20.58 11.15 -0.02
N TRP A 98 21.74 11.79 0.13
CA TRP A 98 22.94 11.57 -0.69
C TRP A 98 24.14 11.10 0.14
N SER A 99 25.04 10.35 -0.50
CA SER A 99 26.31 9.93 0.08
C SER A 99 27.40 9.78 -0.98
N ASP A 100 28.66 10.00 -0.59
CA ASP A 100 29.83 9.80 -1.47
C ASP A 100 30.19 8.30 -1.63
N ASN A 101 29.67 7.44 -0.76
CA ASN A 101 29.81 5.99 -0.80
C ASN A 101 28.53 5.29 -0.32
N ASP A 102 28.48 3.97 -0.45
CA ASP A 102 27.35 3.10 -0.08
C ASP A 102 27.46 2.52 1.34
N GLN A 103 28.31 3.08 2.21
CA GLN A 103 28.63 2.51 3.52
C GLN A 103 27.78 3.07 4.66
N LYS A 104 27.07 4.17 4.43
CA LYS A 104 26.16 4.77 5.42
C LYS A 104 24.95 3.86 5.67
N TYR A 105 24.44 3.91 6.90
CA TYR A 105 23.27 3.13 7.33
C TYR A 105 23.48 1.61 7.18
N ALA A 106 24.73 1.17 7.35
CA ALA A 106 25.09 -0.25 7.29
C ALA A 106 24.28 -1.05 8.34
N GLY A 107 23.75 -2.20 7.92
CA GLY A 107 22.88 -3.05 8.75
C GLY A 107 21.39 -2.88 8.49
N THR A 108 20.98 -1.88 7.69
CA THR A 108 19.60 -1.76 7.20
C THR A 108 19.29 -2.90 6.23
N ARG A 109 18.15 -3.57 6.42
CA ARG A 109 17.68 -4.60 5.49
C ARG A 109 17.27 -4.01 4.13
N VAL A 110 17.36 -4.83 3.08
CA VAL A 110 16.75 -4.54 1.77
C VAL A 110 15.35 -5.15 1.76
N ILE A 111 14.34 -4.38 1.36
CA ILE A 111 12.93 -4.84 1.34
C ILE A 111 12.71 -5.74 0.12
N PHE A 112 13.02 -5.24 -1.08
CA PHE A 112 12.88 -5.98 -2.34
C PHE A 112 14.14 -6.77 -2.68
N VAL A 113 14.45 -7.77 -1.83
CA VAL A 113 15.66 -8.60 -1.92
C VAL A 113 15.85 -9.33 -3.26
N ASP A 114 14.76 -9.60 -3.98
CA ASP A 114 14.81 -10.27 -5.28
C ASP A 114 15.27 -9.34 -6.42
N LEU A 115 15.16 -8.02 -6.22
CA LEU A 115 15.31 -7.01 -7.27
C LEU A 115 16.41 -5.99 -6.97
N GLU A 116 16.61 -5.64 -5.70
CA GLU A 116 17.60 -4.65 -5.26
C GLU A 116 18.74 -5.32 -4.48
N LYS A 117 19.97 -4.88 -4.76
CA LYS A 117 21.19 -5.42 -4.12
C LYS A 117 21.65 -4.59 -2.91
N SER A 118 21.19 -3.34 -2.85
CA SER A 118 21.59 -2.34 -1.89
C SER A 118 20.49 -1.29 -1.81
N ASN A 119 20.43 -0.57 -0.68
CA ASN A 119 19.58 0.62 -0.51
C ASN A 119 20.28 1.90 -1.03
N TRP A 120 21.48 1.77 -1.60
CA TRP A 120 22.23 2.86 -2.23
C TRP A 120 22.46 2.57 -3.70
N THR A 121 22.08 3.52 -4.56
CA THR A 121 22.35 3.48 -6.01
C THR A 121 23.18 4.67 -6.45
N TRP A 122 24.19 4.43 -7.29
CA TRP A 122 25.04 5.48 -7.86
C TRP A 122 24.30 6.24 -8.96
N ASP A 123 24.21 7.57 -8.83
CA ASP A 123 23.74 8.45 -9.90
C ASP A 123 24.93 9.11 -10.60
N ALA A 124 25.15 8.74 -11.86
CA ALA A 124 26.28 9.21 -12.66
C ALA A 124 26.23 10.72 -12.99
N THR A 125 25.04 11.33 -13.01
CA THR A 125 24.88 12.77 -13.22
C THR A 125 25.21 13.55 -11.96
N ALA A 126 24.78 13.02 -10.82
CA ALA A 126 25.00 13.59 -9.50
C ALA A 126 26.42 13.36 -8.96
N GLY A 127 27.13 12.36 -9.49
CA GLY A 127 28.44 11.93 -9.00
C GLY A 127 28.41 11.46 -7.55
N ALA A 128 27.29 10.85 -7.11
CA ALA A 128 27.06 10.42 -5.73
C ALA A 128 26.04 9.28 -5.68
N TYR A 129 26.01 8.57 -4.56
CA TYR A 129 24.95 7.63 -4.23
C TYR A 129 23.73 8.36 -3.67
N TYR A 130 22.53 7.86 -3.97
CA TYR A 130 21.30 8.26 -3.29
C TYR A 130 20.63 7.05 -2.63
N TRP A 131 19.90 7.32 -1.55
CA TRP A 131 19.19 6.32 -0.77
C TRP A 131 17.84 5.98 -1.40
N HIS A 132 17.46 4.71 -1.32
CA HIS A 132 16.12 4.22 -1.62
C HIS A 132 15.81 2.99 -0.77
N ARG A 133 14.63 2.93 -0.16
CA ARG A 133 14.16 1.74 0.59
C ARG A 133 13.50 0.69 -0.29
N PHE A 134 12.92 1.16 -1.39
CA PHE A 134 12.23 0.36 -2.39
C PHE A 134 13.10 0.24 -3.63
N TYR A 135 12.54 0.37 -4.83
CA TYR A 135 13.32 0.31 -6.06
C TYR A 135 14.28 1.49 -6.19
N SER A 136 15.37 1.28 -6.92
CA SER A 136 16.33 2.33 -7.27
C SER A 136 15.66 3.53 -7.95
N HIS A 137 14.57 3.34 -8.69
CA HIS A 137 13.81 4.44 -9.27
C HIS A 137 12.82 5.14 -8.33
N GLN A 138 12.89 4.83 -7.03
CA GLN A 138 12.12 5.46 -5.95
C GLN A 138 13.08 6.10 -4.94
N PRO A 139 13.80 7.18 -5.30
CA PRO A 139 14.68 7.89 -4.38
C PRO A 139 13.90 8.45 -3.18
N ASP A 140 14.44 8.19 -1.98
CA ASP A 140 13.84 8.57 -0.70
C ASP A 140 13.99 10.08 -0.43
N LEU A 141 12.91 10.68 0.07
CA LEU A 141 12.85 12.07 0.47
C LEU A 141 13.57 12.29 1.79
N ASN A 142 14.32 13.39 1.89
CA ASN A 142 15.06 13.72 3.09
C ASN A 142 14.19 14.50 4.09
N PHE A 143 13.62 13.83 5.09
CA PHE A 143 12.79 14.49 6.10
C PHE A 143 13.56 15.32 7.14
N ASP A 144 14.89 15.23 7.20
CA ASP A 144 15.69 16.17 7.99
C ASP A 144 15.66 17.58 7.36
N ASN A 145 15.29 17.69 6.07
CA ASN A 145 15.07 18.96 5.41
C ASN A 145 13.64 19.48 5.68
N PRO A 146 13.46 20.59 6.42
CA PRO A 146 12.13 21.09 6.76
C PRO A 146 11.29 21.48 5.54
N ARG A 147 11.89 21.73 4.37
CA ARG A 147 11.16 22.04 3.14
C ARG A 147 10.40 20.83 2.60
N VAL A 148 10.96 19.61 2.75
CA VAL A 148 10.28 18.37 2.35
C VAL A 148 8.98 18.23 3.14
N PHE A 149 9.03 18.43 4.46
CA PHE A 149 7.83 18.42 5.30
C PHE A 149 6.79 19.46 4.86
N GLN A 150 7.20 20.67 4.49
CA GLN A 150 6.27 21.70 4.00
C GLN A 150 5.61 21.32 2.66
N GLU A 151 6.35 20.67 1.77
CA GLU A 151 5.79 20.18 0.50
C GLU A 151 4.75 19.09 0.74
N VAL A 152 5.04 18.14 1.65
CA VAL A 152 4.11 17.09 2.06
C VAL A 152 2.83 17.69 2.65
N LEU A 153 2.93 18.68 3.55
CA LEU A 153 1.75 19.40 4.06
C LEU A 153 0.94 20.06 2.93
N GLY A 154 1.61 20.70 1.97
CA GLY A 154 0.94 21.31 0.84
C GLY A 154 0.26 20.29 -0.08
N ILE A 155 0.79 19.08 -0.21
CA ILE A 155 0.15 17.97 -0.95
C ILE A 155 -1.09 17.49 -0.20
N MET A 156 -0.97 17.27 1.10
CA MET A 156 -2.09 16.86 1.95
C MET A 156 -3.25 17.86 1.87
N HIS A 157 -2.99 19.16 2.13
CA HIS A 157 -4.02 20.19 2.07
C HIS A 157 -4.67 20.28 0.70
N PHE A 158 -3.90 20.18 -0.39
CA PHE A 158 -4.44 20.22 -1.75
C PHE A 158 -5.51 19.15 -1.98
N TRP A 159 -5.29 17.91 -1.55
CA TRP A 159 -6.25 16.81 -1.73
C TRP A 159 -7.43 16.90 -0.75
N VAL A 160 -7.19 17.33 0.49
CA VAL A 160 -8.26 17.61 1.46
C VAL A 160 -9.20 18.70 0.93
N ASP A 161 -8.66 19.78 0.38
CA ASP A 161 -9.42 20.90 -0.20
C ASP A 161 -10.23 20.46 -1.43
N LEU A 162 -9.79 19.41 -2.13
CA LEU A 162 -10.52 18.80 -3.24
C LEU A 162 -11.66 17.88 -2.76
N GLY A 163 -11.68 17.50 -1.48
CA GLY A 163 -12.71 16.69 -0.85
C GLY A 163 -12.29 15.27 -0.46
N VAL A 164 -11.00 14.94 -0.50
CA VAL A 164 -10.51 13.65 0.05
C VAL A 164 -10.78 13.57 1.55
N ASP A 165 -11.28 12.42 2.03
CA ASP A 165 -11.69 12.19 3.41
C ASP A 165 -10.58 11.57 4.28
N GLY A 166 -9.52 11.07 3.67
CA GLY A 166 -8.37 10.54 4.40
C GLY A 166 -7.26 10.05 3.51
N PHE A 167 -6.16 9.68 4.13
CA PHE A 167 -4.99 9.17 3.42
C PHE A 167 -4.51 7.85 4.02
N ARG A 168 -4.16 6.88 3.16
CA ARG A 168 -3.23 5.83 3.56
C ARG A 168 -1.82 6.40 3.49
N LEU A 169 -1.09 6.33 4.60
CA LEU A 169 0.32 6.69 4.67
C LEU A 169 1.14 5.47 4.28
N ASP A 170 1.57 5.46 3.03
CA ASP A 170 2.41 4.41 2.45
C ASP A 170 3.84 4.51 3.00
N ALA A 171 4.46 3.35 3.27
CA ALA A 171 5.87 3.27 3.65
C ALA A 171 6.23 4.12 4.90
N VAL A 172 5.27 4.35 5.79
CA VAL A 172 5.36 5.38 6.83
C VAL A 172 6.42 5.09 7.89
N GLY A 173 6.85 3.84 8.01
CA GLY A 173 7.89 3.46 8.99
C GLY A 173 9.32 3.79 8.59
N TYR A 174 9.53 4.35 7.40
CA TYR A 174 10.86 4.51 6.82
C TYR A 174 11.31 5.96 6.61
N LEU A 175 10.54 6.95 7.11
CA LEU A 175 10.74 8.37 6.79
C LEU A 175 12.06 8.99 7.28
N ALA A 176 12.76 8.37 8.22
CA ALA A 176 13.99 8.92 8.81
C ALA A 176 15.07 7.85 8.96
N GLU A 177 16.32 8.24 8.71
CA GLU A 177 17.49 7.37 8.80
C GLU A 177 18.54 7.90 9.79
N ARG A 178 19.08 7.01 10.63
CA ARG A 178 20.13 7.26 11.62
C ARG A 178 21.17 6.14 11.60
N GLU A 179 22.43 6.52 11.65
CA GLU A 179 23.54 5.57 11.74
C GLU A 179 23.42 4.67 12.97
N GLY A 180 23.75 3.39 12.80
CA GLY A 180 23.68 2.40 13.89
C GLY A 180 22.26 1.97 14.29
N THR A 181 21.25 2.29 13.48
CA THR A 181 19.86 1.85 13.68
C THR A 181 19.37 0.97 12.54
N ALA A 182 18.19 0.37 12.69
CA ALA A 182 17.53 -0.35 11.61
C ALA A 182 16.91 0.57 10.55
N ASN A 183 16.84 1.90 10.80
CA ASN A 183 16.15 2.88 9.95
C ASN A 183 14.67 2.55 9.73
N GLU A 184 14.04 2.00 10.77
CA GLU A 184 12.60 1.70 10.83
C GLU A 184 12.07 2.17 12.17
N ASN A 185 10.85 2.73 12.18
CA ASN A 185 10.13 3.10 13.41
C ASN A 185 10.91 4.07 14.32
N LEU A 186 11.73 4.96 13.74
CA LEU A 186 12.55 5.88 14.52
C LEU A 186 11.68 6.94 15.23
N PRO A 187 12.08 7.43 16.43
CA PRO A 187 11.35 8.49 17.13
C PRO A 187 11.11 9.74 16.28
N GLU A 188 12.03 10.08 15.38
CA GLU A 188 11.88 11.20 14.45
C GLU A 188 10.78 10.96 13.41
N THR A 189 10.62 9.72 12.93
CA THR A 189 9.48 9.32 12.09
C THR A 189 8.17 9.58 12.83
N HIS A 190 8.03 9.10 14.07
CA HIS A 190 6.84 9.35 14.90
C HIS A 190 6.60 10.85 15.13
N ALA A 191 7.66 11.64 15.39
CA ALA A 191 7.53 13.08 15.54
C ALA A 191 7.03 13.78 14.26
N ILE A 192 7.39 13.29 13.07
CA ILE A 192 6.87 13.77 11.80
C ILE A 192 5.36 13.45 11.69
N LEU A 193 4.95 12.23 12.06
CA LEU A 193 3.55 11.81 12.01
C LEU A 193 2.66 12.58 12.97
N LYS A 194 3.10 12.83 14.21
CA LYS A 194 2.37 13.70 15.15
C LYS A 194 2.14 15.09 14.59
N ARG A 195 3.14 15.65 13.91
CA ARG A 195 3.04 16.97 13.27
C ARG A 195 2.10 16.95 12.06
N LEU A 196 2.11 15.88 11.26
CA LEU A 196 1.15 15.70 10.17
C LEU A 196 -0.28 15.58 10.71
N ARG A 197 -0.48 14.79 11.77
CA ARG A 197 -1.79 14.60 12.42
C ARG A 197 -2.34 15.92 12.94
N ALA A 198 -1.53 16.67 13.70
CA ALA A 198 -1.93 17.97 14.21
C ALA A 198 -2.27 18.96 13.09
N ALA A 199 -1.51 18.95 11.99
CA ALA A 199 -1.80 19.80 10.83
C ALA A 199 -3.09 19.38 10.10
N LEU A 200 -3.33 18.07 9.93
CA LEU A 200 -4.55 17.55 9.34
C LEU A 200 -5.77 17.96 10.16
N GLU A 201 -5.75 17.75 11.48
CA GLU A 201 -6.88 18.08 12.37
C GLU A 201 -7.14 19.60 12.43
N ALA A 202 -6.07 20.41 12.42
CA ALA A 202 -6.20 21.86 12.38
C ALA A 202 -6.81 22.37 11.06
N HIS A 203 -6.54 21.69 9.94
CA HIS A 203 -7.06 22.06 8.62
C HIS A 203 -8.45 21.48 8.36
N ALA A 204 -8.68 20.22 8.74
CA ALA A 204 -9.93 19.49 8.53
C ALA A 204 -10.11 18.37 9.59
N PRO A 205 -10.93 18.58 10.64
CA PRO A 205 -11.00 17.68 11.81
C PRO A 205 -11.69 16.33 11.54
N ASP A 206 -12.47 16.20 10.46
CA ASP A 206 -13.18 14.96 10.10
C ASP A 206 -12.44 14.20 8.99
N ARG A 207 -11.11 14.05 9.15
CA ARG A 207 -10.22 13.40 8.18
C ARG A 207 -9.36 12.35 8.86
N MET A 208 -8.95 11.34 8.09
CA MET A 208 -8.35 10.12 8.65
C MET A 208 -6.96 9.85 8.07
N PHE A 209 -6.08 9.29 8.91
CA PHE A 209 -4.80 8.69 8.49
C PHE A 209 -4.78 7.20 8.80
N LEU A 210 -4.50 6.41 7.78
CA LEU A 210 -4.35 4.96 7.84
C LEU A 210 -2.88 4.60 7.60
N ALA A 211 -2.20 4.14 8.64
CA ALA A 211 -0.79 3.76 8.57
C ALA A 211 -0.63 2.39 7.90
N GLU A 212 0.22 2.33 6.88
CA GLU A 212 0.77 1.07 6.40
C GLU A 212 2.06 0.74 7.15
N VAL A 213 1.93 -0.11 8.17
CA VAL A 213 3.05 -0.54 9.01
C VAL A 213 3.02 -2.05 9.15
N ASN A 214 3.77 -2.74 8.29
CA ASN A 214 3.96 -4.18 8.37
C ASN A 214 5.06 -4.50 9.40
N GLN A 215 4.73 -4.41 10.69
CA GLN A 215 5.63 -4.69 11.81
C GLN A 215 4.97 -5.64 12.82
N TRP A 216 5.71 -6.05 13.85
CA TRP A 216 5.13 -6.78 14.98
C TRP A 216 4.11 -5.90 15.74
N PRO A 217 3.16 -6.48 16.51
CA PRO A 217 2.11 -5.71 17.19
C PRO A 217 2.66 -4.58 18.08
N GLU A 218 3.74 -4.86 18.81
CA GLU A 218 4.43 -3.91 19.70
C GLU A 218 5.07 -2.73 18.98
N ASP A 219 5.55 -2.95 17.75
CA ASP A 219 6.15 -1.92 16.91
C ASP A 219 5.11 -1.15 16.09
N THR A 220 3.91 -1.71 15.91
CA THR A 220 2.80 -1.03 15.24
C THR A 220 2.05 -0.08 16.18
N LEU A 221 1.98 -0.41 17.48
CA LEU A 221 1.29 0.41 18.48
C LEU A 221 1.74 1.88 18.51
N PRO A 222 3.05 2.21 18.48
CA PRO A 222 3.53 3.59 18.49
C PRO A 222 2.93 4.48 17.39
N TYR A 223 2.49 3.91 16.27
CA TYR A 223 1.87 4.67 15.18
C TYR A 223 0.48 5.22 15.50
N PHE A 224 -0.14 4.81 16.60
CA PHE A 224 -1.31 5.47 17.15
C PHE A 224 -0.96 6.64 18.07
N GLY A 225 0.30 6.71 18.54
CA GLY A 225 0.74 7.66 19.56
C GLY A 225 -0.09 7.54 20.83
N ASP A 226 -0.38 8.69 21.45
CA ASP A 226 -1.36 8.80 22.54
C ASP A 226 -2.76 9.15 21.99
N GLY A 227 -3.07 8.71 20.76
CA GLY A 227 -4.21 9.15 19.97
C GLY A 227 -3.91 10.35 19.07
N ASP A 228 -2.63 10.73 18.94
CA ASP A 228 -2.12 11.94 18.29
C ASP A 228 -1.21 11.66 17.07
N GLU A 229 -1.15 10.41 16.58
CA GLU A 229 -0.48 10.04 15.33
C GLU A 229 -1.50 9.58 14.28
N CYS A 230 -1.53 8.30 13.90
CA CYS A 230 -2.48 7.78 12.94
C CYS A 230 -3.80 7.41 13.61
N HIS A 231 -4.90 7.64 12.90
CA HIS A 231 -6.23 7.26 13.36
C HIS A 231 -6.41 5.75 13.22
N MET A 232 -5.84 5.19 12.16
CA MET A 232 -5.92 3.77 11.86
C MET A 232 -4.54 3.21 11.51
N ALA A 233 -4.36 1.92 11.73
CA ALA A 233 -3.24 1.15 11.21
C ALA A 233 -3.74 -0.21 10.73
N PHE A 234 -3.12 -0.77 9.69
CA PHE A 234 -3.42 -2.13 9.27
C PHE A 234 -2.98 -3.14 10.32
N HIS A 235 -3.85 -4.12 10.60
CA HIS A 235 -3.52 -5.21 11.52
C HIS A 235 -2.74 -6.33 10.80
N PHE A 236 -1.57 -5.99 10.26
CA PHE A 236 -0.68 -6.92 9.55
C PHE A 236 -0.36 -8.19 10.34
N PRO A 237 -0.11 -8.16 11.67
CA PRO A 237 0.19 -9.38 12.42
C PRO A 237 -0.92 -10.43 12.40
N LEU A 238 -2.19 -10.00 12.37
CA LEU A 238 -3.36 -10.89 12.42
C LEU A 238 -3.58 -11.63 11.10
N MET A 239 -3.37 -10.93 9.97
CA MET A 239 -3.65 -11.43 8.63
C MET A 239 -3.01 -12.81 8.34
N PRO A 240 -1.69 -13.04 8.46
CA PRO A 240 -1.08 -14.33 8.15
C PRO A 240 -1.49 -15.42 9.16
N ARG A 241 -1.81 -15.05 10.41
CA ARG A 241 -2.27 -16.00 11.43
C ARG A 241 -3.68 -16.51 11.15
N MET A 242 -4.54 -15.75 10.46
CA MET A 242 -5.82 -16.26 9.98
C MET A 242 -5.62 -17.41 8.99
N TYR A 243 -4.71 -17.27 8.03
CA TYR A 243 -4.37 -18.33 7.08
C TYR A 243 -3.76 -19.54 7.79
N MET A 244 -2.81 -19.33 8.71
CA MET A 244 -2.24 -20.42 9.49
C MET A 244 -3.29 -21.21 10.28
N ALA A 245 -4.23 -20.51 10.93
CA ALA A 245 -5.26 -21.14 11.74
C ALA A 245 -6.19 -22.03 10.91
N ILE A 246 -6.55 -21.60 9.70
CA ILE A 246 -7.34 -22.41 8.76
C ILE A 246 -6.54 -23.63 8.29
N ALA A 247 -5.26 -23.45 7.94
CA ALA A 247 -4.40 -24.54 7.47
C ALA A 247 -4.13 -25.60 8.55
N GLN A 248 -4.00 -25.17 9.81
CA GLN A 248 -3.71 -26.04 10.95
C GLN A 248 -4.96 -26.63 11.61
N GLU A 249 -6.15 -26.15 11.22
CA GLU A 249 -7.42 -26.42 11.91
C GLU A 249 -7.35 -26.10 13.42
N ASP A 250 -6.53 -25.10 13.78
CA ASP A 250 -6.26 -24.69 15.15
C ASP A 250 -6.45 -23.18 15.28
N ARG A 251 -7.26 -22.76 16.26
CA ARG A 251 -7.47 -21.34 16.59
C ARG A 251 -6.26 -20.68 17.25
N PHE A 252 -5.28 -21.46 17.71
CA PHE A 252 -4.16 -20.98 18.50
C PHE A 252 -3.44 -19.77 17.88
N PRO A 253 -3.04 -19.77 16.58
CA PRO A 253 -2.34 -18.65 15.96
C PRO A 253 -3.10 -17.32 16.06
N ILE A 254 -4.42 -17.34 15.84
CA ILE A 254 -5.28 -16.14 15.98
C ILE A 254 -5.36 -15.73 17.45
N SER A 255 -5.64 -16.68 18.35
CA SER A 255 -5.83 -16.35 19.77
C SER A 255 -4.55 -15.88 20.46
N ASP A 256 -3.39 -16.30 19.98
CA ASP A 256 -2.09 -15.90 20.50
C ASP A 256 -1.75 -14.48 20.05
N ILE A 257 -1.85 -14.18 18.75
CA ILE A 257 -1.55 -12.84 18.24
C ILE A 257 -2.53 -11.78 18.75
N MET A 258 -3.82 -12.13 18.91
CA MET A 258 -4.82 -11.22 19.50
C MET A 258 -4.54 -10.93 20.99
N ARG A 259 -3.91 -11.87 21.72
CA ARG A 259 -3.50 -11.63 23.12
C ARG A 259 -2.26 -10.74 23.23
N GLN A 260 -1.39 -10.80 22.23
CA GLN A 260 -0.21 -9.95 22.12
C GLN A 260 -0.54 -8.57 21.53
N THR A 261 -1.72 -8.42 20.90
CA THR A 261 -2.15 -7.14 20.34
C THR A 261 -2.55 -6.19 21.47
N PRO A 262 -1.82 -5.08 21.65
CA PRO A 262 -2.06 -4.15 22.75
C PRO A 262 -3.37 -3.37 22.57
N GLN A 263 -3.86 -2.80 23.68
CA GLN A 263 -4.96 -1.83 23.61
C GLN A 263 -4.49 -0.56 22.92
N ILE A 264 -5.35 -0.02 22.05
CA ILE A 264 -5.11 1.22 21.31
C ILE A 264 -5.89 2.38 21.96
N PRO A 265 -5.51 3.65 21.72
CA PRO A 265 -6.28 4.81 22.15
C PRO A 265 -7.74 4.76 21.69
N GLU A 266 -8.67 5.31 22.47
CA GLU A 266 -10.13 5.23 22.21
C GLU A 266 -10.56 5.86 20.87
N ASN A 267 -9.79 6.83 20.37
CA ASN A 267 -10.03 7.51 19.10
C ASN A 267 -9.32 6.85 17.91
N CYS A 268 -8.71 5.68 18.10
CA CYS A 268 -7.99 4.93 17.08
C CYS A 268 -8.71 3.63 16.71
N GLN A 269 -8.37 3.04 15.56
CA GLN A 269 -9.01 1.82 15.07
C GLN A 269 -8.06 0.94 14.24
N TRP A 270 -8.16 -0.38 14.38
CA TRP A 270 -7.47 -1.31 13.48
C TRP A 270 -8.17 -1.42 12.13
N ALA A 271 -7.41 -1.49 11.03
CA ALA A 271 -7.91 -1.90 9.72
C ALA A 271 -7.62 -3.40 9.50
N ILE A 272 -8.67 -4.21 9.42
CA ILE A 272 -8.58 -5.67 9.23
C ILE A 272 -8.70 -5.98 7.74
N PHE A 273 -7.85 -6.85 7.22
CA PHE A 273 -7.88 -7.23 5.81
C PHE A 273 -7.41 -8.67 5.64
N LEU A 274 -7.81 -9.29 4.53
CA LEU A 274 -7.36 -10.65 4.17
C LEU A 274 -6.27 -10.61 3.10
N ARG A 275 -6.48 -9.79 2.07
CA ARG A 275 -5.56 -9.55 0.96
C ARG A 275 -5.61 -8.08 0.54
N ASN A 276 -4.64 -7.68 -0.25
CA ASN A 276 -4.49 -6.34 -0.80
C ASN A 276 -3.86 -6.43 -2.20
N HIS A 277 -3.41 -5.30 -2.73
CA HIS A 277 -2.77 -5.19 -4.04
C HIS A 277 -1.32 -5.71 -4.08
N ASP A 278 -0.76 -6.10 -2.94
CA ASP A 278 0.57 -6.71 -2.83
C ASP A 278 0.48 -8.22 -2.63
N GLU A 279 1.64 -8.86 -2.45
CA GLU A 279 1.70 -10.22 -1.96
C GLU A 279 1.17 -10.34 -0.53
N LEU A 280 0.83 -11.58 -0.14
CA LEU A 280 0.62 -11.92 1.26
C LEU A 280 2.00 -11.89 1.91
N THR A 281 2.34 -10.75 2.53
CA THR A 281 3.63 -10.56 3.18
C THR A 281 3.80 -11.53 4.36
N LEU A 282 4.97 -12.17 4.42
CA LEU A 282 5.41 -13.05 5.51
C LEU A 282 6.74 -12.52 6.08
N GLU A 283 6.94 -11.20 6.05
CA GLU A 283 8.09 -10.56 6.68
C GLU A 283 8.01 -10.69 8.20
N MET A 284 6.85 -10.37 8.78
CA MET A 284 6.60 -10.33 10.22
C MET A 284 5.98 -11.65 10.75
N VAL A 285 6.57 -12.75 10.31
CA VAL A 285 6.36 -14.10 10.87
C VAL A 285 7.71 -14.74 11.13
N THR A 286 7.76 -15.73 12.02
CA THR A 286 8.98 -16.51 12.25
C THR A 286 9.36 -17.33 11.02
N ASP A 287 10.63 -17.69 10.86
CA ASP A 287 11.09 -18.48 9.71
C ASP A 287 10.33 -19.80 9.55
N ARG A 288 10.00 -20.46 10.67
CA ARG A 288 9.21 -21.70 10.67
C ARG A 288 7.77 -21.48 10.20
N GLU A 289 7.14 -20.38 10.60
CA GLU A 289 5.80 -20.03 10.13
C GLU A 289 5.82 -19.68 8.63
N ARG A 290 6.85 -18.98 8.17
CA ARG A 290 7.04 -18.65 6.76
C ARG A 290 7.16 -19.90 5.90
N ASP A 291 8.03 -20.83 6.29
CA ASP A 291 8.21 -22.10 5.59
C ASP A 291 6.91 -22.92 5.54
N TYR A 292 6.16 -22.94 6.64
CA TYR A 292 4.85 -23.60 6.69
C TYR A 292 3.85 -22.98 5.70
N LEU A 293 3.71 -21.65 5.73
CA LEU A 293 2.79 -20.93 4.84
C LEU A 293 3.19 -21.07 3.37
N TRP A 294 4.48 -21.04 3.05
CA TRP A 294 4.97 -21.32 1.70
C TRP A 294 4.65 -22.75 1.25
N ALA A 295 4.85 -23.75 2.10
CA ALA A 295 4.55 -25.14 1.76
C ALA A 295 3.04 -25.36 1.54
N THR A 296 2.20 -24.71 2.34
CA THR A 296 0.74 -24.85 2.25
C THR A 296 0.12 -24.06 1.10
N TYR A 297 0.50 -22.79 0.92
CA TYR A 297 -0.21 -21.85 0.05
C TYR A 297 0.53 -21.48 -1.23
N ALA A 298 1.84 -21.76 -1.30
CA ALA A 298 2.72 -21.43 -2.43
C ALA A 298 3.64 -22.61 -2.81
N ALA A 299 3.03 -23.77 -3.04
CA ALA A 299 3.74 -24.96 -3.51
C ALA A 299 4.43 -24.73 -4.87
N ASP A 300 3.80 -23.98 -5.78
CA ASP A 300 4.51 -23.43 -6.94
C ASP A 300 5.38 -22.25 -6.48
N HIS A 301 6.71 -22.42 -6.61
CA HIS A 301 7.68 -21.38 -6.25
C HIS A 301 7.46 -20.06 -6.99
N ARG A 302 6.85 -20.05 -8.18
CA ARG A 302 6.51 -18.81 -8.89
C ARG A 302 5.51 -17.96 -8.13
N ALA A 303 4.68 -18.54 -7.27
CA ALA A 303 3.74 -17.80 -6.43
C ALA A 303 4.42 -17.10 -5.25
N ARG A 304 5.71 -17.35 -5.01
CA ARG A 304 6.52 -16.66 -4.00
C ARG A 304 7.15 -15.42 -4.63
N LEU A 305 7.23 -14.34 -3.86
CA LEU A 305 7.84 -13.08 -4.25
C LEU A 305 8.34 -12.39 -2.97
N ASN A 306 9.58 -11.90 -2.97
CA ASN A 306 10.23 -11.39 -1.77
C ASN A 306 10.07 -12.40 -0.60
N LEU A 307 9.58 -11.93 0.55
CA LEU A 307 9.23 -12.76 1.69
C LEU A 307 7.72 -13.01 1.78
N GLY A 308 7.01 -13.21 0.66
CA GLY A 308 5.55 -13.38 0.66
C GLY A 308 4.98 -14.31 -0.42
N ILE A 309 3.66 -14.24 -0.62
CA ILE A 309 2.88 -15.06 -1.57
C ILE A 309 1.98 -14.19 -2.45
N ARG A 310 2.30 -14.05 -3.73
CA ARG A 310 1.58 -13.19 -4.70
C ARG A 310 0.35 -13.87 -5.32
N ARG A 311 -0.60 -14.24 -4.46
CA ARG A 311 -1.88 -14.88 -4.83
C ARG A 311 -3.08 -14.14 -4.25
N ARG A 312 -4.24 -14.29 -4.90
CA ARG A 312 -5.54 -13.78 -4.44
C ARG A 312 -6.17 -14.69 -3.39
N LEU A 313 -7.18 -14.19 -2.70
CA LEU A 313 -7.87 -14.90 -1.62
C LEU A 313 -8.47 -16.24 -2.07
N ALA A 314 -9.26 -16.24 -3.15
CA ALA A 314 -9.92 -17.46 -3.61
C ALA A 314 -8.92 -18.55 -4.04
N PRO A 315 -7.87 -18.25 -4.85
CA PRO A 315 -6.84 -19.23 -5.17
C PRO A 315 -6.02 -19.74 -3.98
N LEU A 316 -5.75 -18.90 -2.97
CA LEU A 316 -5.10 -19.32 -1.72
C LEU A 316 -5.93 -20.35 -0.96
N LEU A 317 -7.26 -20.20 -0.95
CA LEU A 317 -8.18 -21.10 -0.25
C LEU A 317 -8.67 -22.26 -1.13
N GLU A 318 -7.91 -22.59 -2.19
CA GLU A 318 -8.23 -23.65 -3.15
C GLU A 318 -9.61 -23.47 -3.81
N ARG A 319 -10.14 -22.24 -3.81
CA ARG A 319 -11.48 -21.87 -4.28
C ARG A 319 -12.61 -22.58 -3.53
N ASP A 320 -12.34 -23.06 -2.31
CA ASP A 320 -13.37 -23.61 -1.44
C ASP A 320 -14.24 -22.47 -0.88
N ARG A 321 -15.49 -22.41 -1.35
CA ARG A 321 -16.47 -21.40 -0.93
C ARG A 321 -16.65 -21.34 0.59
N ARG A 322 -16.63 -22.48 1.28
CA ARG A 322 -16.82 -22.54 2.74
C ARG A 322 -15.63 -21.92 3.47
N ARG A 323 -14.41 -22.15 2.98
CA ARG A 323 -13.20 -21.51 3.52
C ARG A 323 -13.21 -20.00 3.25
N ILE A 324 -13.64 -19.57 2.07
CA ILE A 324 -13.77 -18.15 1.71
C ILE A 324 -14.80 -17.45 2.60
N GLU A 325 -15.97 -18.06 2.81
CA GLU A 325 -17.00 -17.53 3.70
C GLU A 325 -16.52 -17.48 5.16
N LEU A 326 -15.81 -18.50 5.63
CA LEU A 326 -15.23 -18.52 6.97
C LEU A 326 -14.21 -17.38 7.15
N MET A 327 -13.31 -17.19 6.18
CA MET A 327 -12.31 -16.11 6.23
C MET A 327 -12.97 -14.72 6.19
N ASN A 328 -14.00 -14.52 5.38
CA ASN A 328 -14.78 -13.28 5.40
C ASN A 328 -15.58 -13.10 6.70
N GLY A 329 -16.07 -14.19 7.29
CA GLY A 329 -16.69 -14.18 8.62
C GLY A 329 -15.72 -13.70 9.70
N LEU A 330 -14.46 -14.13 9.65
CA LEU A 330 -13.39 -13.60 10.51
C LEU A 330 -13.12 -12.12 10.22
N LEU A 331 -12.94 -11.73 8.96
CA LEU A 331 -12.72 -10.33 8.55
C LEU A 331 -13.79 -9.39 9.14
N LEU A 332 -15.07 -9.77 9.02
CA LEU A 332 -16.21 -8.95 9.41
C LEU A 332 -16.55 -9.01 10.92
N SER A 333 -15.93 -9.92 11.69
CA SER A 333 -16.21 -10.08 13.13
C SER A 333 -15.03 -9.73 14.04
N MET A 334 -13.84 -9.51 13.50
CA MET A 334 -12.68 -9.06 14.29
C MET A 334 -12.83 -7.60 14.75
N PRO A 335 -12.23 -7.21 15.89
CA PRO A 335 -12.25 -5.83 16.36
C PRO A 335 -11.47 -4.91 15.42
N GLY A 336 -12.18 -4.17 14.58
CA GLY A 336 -11.60 -3.23 13.62
C GLY A 336 -12.55 -2.88 12.49
N THR A 337 -12.07 -2.09 11.54
CA THR A 337 -12.77 -1.78 10.29
C THR A 337 -12.31 -2.74 9.19
N PRO A 338 -13.20 -3.53 8.58
CA PRO A 338 -12.81 -4.45 7.52
C PRO A 338 -12.50 -3.71 6.21
N VAL A 339 -11.42 -4.12 5.55
CA VAL A 339 -11.00 -3.65 4.23
C VAL A 339 -11.06 -4.84 3.28
N MET A 340 -11.86 -4.69 2.22
CA MET A 340 -12.05 -5.70 1.18
C MET A 340 -11.30 -5.27 -0.08
N TYR A 341 -10.59 -6.21 -0.70
CA TYR A 341 -9.90 -5.98 -1.96
C TYR A 341 -10.83 -6.26 -3.15
N TYR A 342 -10.85 -5.36 -4.14
CA TYR A 342 -11.81 -5.42 -5.25
C TYR A 342 -11.76 -6.77 -5.96
N GLY A 343 -12.91 -7.38 -6.22
CA GLY A 343 -13.05 -8.66 -6.89
C GLY A 343 -13.01 -9.88 -5.96
N ASP A 344 -12.58 -9.74 -4.71
CA ASP A 344 -12.63 -10.86 -3.76
C ASP A 344 -14.09 -11.20 -3.37
N GLU A 345 -15.01 -10.24 -3.46
CA GLU A 345 -16.46 -10.44 -3.25
C GLU A 345 -17.10 -11.38 -4.29
N ILE A 346 -16.51 -11.47 -5.48
CA ILE A 346 -16.91 -12.41 -6.54
C ILE A 346 -15.93 -13.59 -6.68
N GLY A 347 -14.91 -13.68 -5.80
CA GLY A 347 -13.94 -14.77 -5.81
C GLY A 347 -12.97 -14.75 -7.01
N MET A 348 -12.54 -13.55 -7.45
CA MET A 348 -11.57 -13.41 -8.54
C MET A 348 -10.29 -14.22 -8.29
N GLY A 349 -9.75 -14.76 -9.39
CA GLY A 349 -8.49 -15.48 -9.42
C GLY A 349 -7.26 -14.58 -9.53
N ASP A 350 -6.09 -15.20 -9.68
CA ASP A 350 -4.81 -14.54 -9.93
C ASP A 350 -4.12 -15.10 -11.18
N ASN A 351 -3.10 -14.38 -11.66
CA ASN A 351 -2.20 -14.85 -12.71
C ASN A 351 -0.73 -14.68 -12.28
N ILE A 352 -0.17 -15.71 -11.62
CA ILE A 352 1.21 -15.73 -11.11
C ILE A 352 2.30 -15.68 -12.20
N HIS A 353 1.92 -15.69 -13.48
CA HIS A 353 2.86 -15.53 -14.61
C HIS A 353 3.05 -14.07 -15.00
N LEU A 354 2.24 -13.15 -14.49
CA LEU A 354 2.48 -11.73 -14.63
C LEU A 354 3.65 -11.31 -13.72
N GLY A 355 4.33 -10.24 -14.14
CA GLY A 355 5.51 -9.72 -13.42
C GLY A 355 5.14 -9.16 -12.06
N ASP A 356 6.11 -9.17 -11.13
CA ASP A 356 5.95 -8.60 -9.78
C ASP A 356 4.62 -9.04 -9.11
N ARG A 357 3.76 -8.08 -8.75
CA ARG A 357 2.46 -8.26 -8.09
C ARG A 357 1.27 -8.13 -9.04
N ASP A 358 1.49 -7.91 -10.34
CA ASP A 358 0.42 -7.70 -11.34
C ASP A 358 -0.59 -8.83 -11.41
N GLY A 359 -0.18 -10.05 -11.01
CA GLY A 359 -1.03 -11.23 -10.96
C GLY A 359 -2.30 -11.08 -10.13
N VAL A 360 -2.31 -10.19 -9.13
CA VAL A 360 -3.49 -9.91 -8.29
C VAL A 360 -4.21 -8.60 -8.67
N ARG A 361 -3.72 -7.88 -9.69
CA ARG A 361 -4.20 -6.55 -10.12
C ARG A 361 -4.92 -6.59 -11.47
N THR A 362 -5.37 -7.77 -11.90
CA THR A 362 -6.05 -7.95 -13.18
C THR A 362 -7.41 -7.23 -13.21
N PRO A 363 -7.93 -6.87 -14.39
CA PRO A 363 -9.19 -6.14 -14.53
C PRO A 363 -10.38 -6.80 -13.80
N MET A 364 -11.22 -5.98 -13.15
CA MET A 364 -12.46 -6.43 -12.51
C MET A 364 -13.39 -7.13 -13.51
N GLN A 365 -14.00 -8.24 -13.10
CA GLN A 365 -14.85 -9.08 -13.95
C GLN A 365 -16.33 -8.75 -13.75
N TRP A 366 -16.90 -7.94 -14.63
CA TRP A 366 -18.28 -7.47 -14.57
C TRP A 366 -19.30 -8.39 -15.25
N SER A 367 -18.87 -9.14 -16.27
CA SER A 367 -19.77 -9.96 -17.11
C SER A 367 -18.97 -10.99 -17.92
N PRO A 368 -19.61 -12.02 -18.51
CA PRO A 368 -18.96 -12.96 -19.42
C PRO A 368 -18.61 -12.37 -20.80
N ASP A 369 -18.98 -11.11 -21.07
CA ASP A 369 -18.65 -10.42 -22.32
C ASP A 369 -17.14 -10.16 -22.46
N ARG A 370 -16.76 -9.69 -23.66
CA ARG A 370 -15.38 -9.29 -24.01
C ARG A 370 -14.70 -8.53 -22.87
N ASN A 371 -13.47 -8.96 -22.54
CA ASN A 371 -12.63 -8.39 -21.48
C ASN A 371 -13.30 -8.38 -20.09
N GLY A 372 -14.18 -9.33 -19.79
CA GLY A 372 -14.92 -9.36 -18.53
C GLY A 372 -15.89 -8.19 -18.37
N GLY A 373 -16.32 -7.54 -19.47
CA GLY A 373 -17.11 -6.30 -19.41
C GLY A 373 -16.34 -5.08 -18.88
N PHE A 374 -15.03 -5.19 -18.63
CA PHE A 374 -14.19 -4.10 -18.12
C PHE A 374 -13.97 -3.00 -19.17
N SER A 375 -13.71 -3.40 -20.42
CA SER A 375 -13.41 -2.46 -21.51
C SER A 375 -13.80 -3.04 -22.86
N ARG A 376 -14.17 -2.15 -23.79
CA ARG A 376 -14.46 -2.48 -25.20
C ARG A 376 -13.21 -2.45 -26.10
N ALA A 377 -12.05 -2.10 -25.55
CA ALA A 377 -10.78 -2.03 -26.28
C ALA A 377 -10.35 -3.40 -26.84
N ASP A 378 -9.41 -3.38 -27.79
CA ASP A 378 -8.64 -4.59 -28.18
C ASP A 378 -8.09 -5.26 -26.91
N PRO A 379 -8.33 -6.58 -26.67
CA PRO A 379 -7.74 -7.29 -25.54
C PRO A 379 -6.23 -7.07 -25.42
N ALA A 380 -5.51 -6.95 -26.54
CA ALA A 380 -4.07 -6.71 -26.55
C ALA A 380 -3.66 -5.29 -26.12
N ALA A 381 -4.61 -4.36 -26.05
CA ALA A 381 -4.40 -2.98 -25.61
C ALA A 381 -4.79 -2.75 -24.14
N LEU A 382 -5.24 -3.78 -23.41
CA LEU A 382 -5.46 -3.67 -21.98
C LEU A 382 -4.12 -3.54 -21.24
N VAL A 383 -4.14 -2.76 -20.15
CA VAL A 383 -2.97 -2.60 -19.28
C VAL A 383 -2.52 -3.96 -18.72
N LEU A 384 -3.49 -4.77 -18.26
CA LEU A 384 -3.28 -6.16 -17.86
C LEU A 384 -4.39 -7.04 -18.45
N PRO A 385 -4.10 -8.31 -18.76
CA PRO A 385 -5.12 -9.22 -19.26
C PRO A 385 -6.11 -9.59 -18.14
N PRO A 386 -7.41 -9.78 -18.46
CA PRO A 386 -8.36 -10.37 -17.53
C PRO A 386 -7.98 -11.82 -17.20
N ILE A 387 -8.48 -12.36 -16.09
CA ILE A 387 -8.32 -13.78 -15.78
C ILE A 387 -9.14 -14.60 -16.78
N MET A 388 -8.50 -15.58 -17.42
CA MET A 388 -9.11 -16.42 -18.46
C MET A 388 -9.13 -17.90 -18.10
N ASP A 389 -8.76 -18.27 -16.87
CA ASP A 389 -8.78 -19.67 -16.47
C ASP A 389 -10.24 -20.17 -16.38
N PRO A 390 -10.51 -21.46 -16.66
CA PRO A 390 -11.88 -21.97 -16.72
C PRO A 390 -12.65 -21.92 -15.39
N VAL A 391 -11.96 -21.69 -14.26
CA VAL A 391 -12.54 -21.78 -12.92
C VAL A 391 -12.82 -20.40 -12.34
N SER A 392 -11.88 -19.46 -12.45
CA SER A 392 -12.01 -18.10 -11.89
C SER A 392 -12.08 -17.00 -12.95
N GLY A 393 -11.97 -17.33 -14.24
CA GLY A 393 -12.05 -16.37 -15.32
C GLY A 393 -13.46 -15.85 -15.55
N TYR A 394 -13.56 -14.66 -16.12
CA TYR A 394 -14.83 -13.95 -16.33
C TYR A 394 -15.85 -14.74 -17.18
N GLN A 395 -15.41 -15.71 -17.98
CA GLN A 395 -16.29 -16.58 -18.78
C GLN A 395 -17.09 -17.58 -17.93
N ALA A 396 -16.71 -17.79 -16.68
CA ALA A 396 -17.42 -18.66 -15.73
C ALA A 396 -18.48 -17.91 -14.90
N LEU A 397 -18.63 -16.59 -15.08
CA LEU A 397 -19.62 -15.75 -14.38
C LEU A 397 -21.06 -16.02 -14.81
#